data_AF-A0A2I2A636-F1
#
_entry.id   AF-A0A2I2A636-F1
#
_cell.length_a   1.000
_cell.length_b   1.000
_cell.length_c   1.000
_cell.angle_alpha   90.00
_cell.angle_beta   90.00
_cell.angle_gamma   90.00
#
_symmetry.space_group_name_H-M   'P 1'
#
loop_
_entity.id
_entity.type
_entity.pdbx_description
1 polymer ?
#
loop_
_entity_poly.entity_id
_entity_poly.type
_entity_poly.pdbx_seq_one_letter_code
_entity_poly.pdbx_strand_id
1 'polypeptide(L)' 'MTMHYQQHAKEVVSRFERMLSKEQVEGITQEHFDELEILITAALGVVYSEVSHKAAKSLEEMASALRHQANEVD' A
#
# COMPACT_ATOMS: atom_id res chain seq x y z
N MET A 1 0.66 -11.78 0.61
CA MET A 1 0.49 -10.31 0.67
C MET A 1 0.68 -9.63 -0.68
N THR A 2 1.70 -9.97 -1.47
CA THR A 2 1.98 -9.40 -2.81
C THR A 2 0.80 -9.44 -3.81
N MET A 3 0.00 -10.51 -3.83
CA MET A 3 -1.11 -10.64 -4.79
C MET A 3 -2.26 -9.62 -4.61
N HIS A 4 -2.55 -9.19 -3.37
CA HIS A 4 -3.67 -8.27 -3.14
C HIS A 4 -3.36 -6.84 -3.66
N TYR A 5 -2.08 -6.45 -3.64
CA TYR A 5 -1.66 -5.13 -4.12
C TYR A 5 -1.50 -5.06 -5.63
N GLN A 6 -1.08 -6.17 -6.26
CA GLN A 6 -1.07 -6.28 -7.72
C GLN A 6 -2.46 -6.06 -8.31
N GLN A 7 -3.50 -6.66 -7.72
CA GLN A 7 -4.87 -6.46 -8.17
C GLN A 7 -5.29 -4.97 -8.09
N HIS A 8 -4.96 -4.31 -6.98
CA HIS A 8 -5.31 -2.90 -6.79
C HIS A 8 -4.51 -1.97 -7.71
N ALA A 9 -3.22 -2.23 -7.91
CA ALA A 9 -2.40 -1.50 -8.87
C ALA A 9 -2.95 -1.62 -10.29
N LYS A 10 -3.35 -2.83 -10.72
CA LYS A 10 -4.05 -3.06 -12.00
C LYS A 10 -5.32 -2.24 -12.14
N GLU A 11 -6.14 -2.20 -11.10
CA GLU A 11 -7.37 -1.41 -11.12
C GLU A 11 -7.09 0.09 -11.26
N VAL A 12 -6.07 0.60 -10.58
CA VAL A 12 -5.65 2.01 -10.67
C VAL A 12 -5.15 2.34 -12.08
N VAL A 13 -4.27 1.50 -12.65
CA VAL A 13 -3.76 1.68 -14.01
C VAL A 13 -4.88 1.57 -15.05
N SER A 14 -5.79 0.59 -14.91
CA SER A 14 -6.95 0.45 -15.80
C SER A 14 -7.93 1.63 -15.71
N ARG A 15 -8.09 2.25 -14.54
CA ARG A 15 -8.87 3.50 -14.42
C ARG A 15 -8.15 4.67 -15.08
N PHE A 16 -6.83 4.77 -14.90
CA PHE A 16 -6.02 5.79 -15.52
C PHE A 16 -6.06 5.71 -17.05
N GLU A 17 -5.91 4.52 -17.62
CA GLU A 17 -6.03 4.27 -19.06
C GLU A 17 -7.40 4.70 -19.60
N ARG A 18 -8.49 4.42 -18.88
CA ARG A 18 -9.85 4.85 -19.25
C ARG A 18 -10.08 6.36 -19.20
N MET A 19 -9.21 7.12 -18.53
CA MET A 19 -9.29 8.59 -18.47
C MET A 19 -8.57 9.26 -19.65
N LEU A 20 -7.78 8.51 -20.42
CA LEU A 20 -7.04 9.01 -21.56
C LEU A 20 -7.88 8.95 -22.85
N SER A 21 -7.61 9.86 -23.77
CA SER A 21 -8.14 9.76 -25.13
C SER A 21 -7.46 8.62 -25.89
N LYS A 22 -8.10 8.11 -26.95
CA LYS A 22 -7.51 7.03 -27.77
C LYS A 22 -6.14 7.41 -28.35
N GLU A 23 -5.98 8.67 -28.75
CA GLU A 23 -4.72 9.20 -29.29
C GLU A 23 -3.60 9.23 -28.23
N GLN A 24 -3.96 9.48 -26.96
CA GLN A 24 -3.04 9.41 -25.83
C GLN A 24 -2.68 7.97 -25.47
N VAL A 25 -3.64 7.05 -25.51
CA VAL A 25 -3.39 5.61 -25.28
C VAL A 25 -2.53 5.02 -26.40
N GLU A 26 -2.74 5.40 -27.65
CA GLU A 26 -1.88 4.95 -28.77
C GLU A 26 -0.45 5.47 -28.65
N GLY A 27 -0.26 6.68 -28.11
CA GLY A 27 1.07 7.23 -27.81
C GLY A 27 1.75 6.61 -26.58
N ILE A 28 0.98 6.05 -25.65
CA ILE A 28 1.47 5.41 -24.42
C ILE A 28 1.38 3.90 -24.62
N THR A 29 2.50 3.28 -24.98
CA THR A 29 2.54 1.82 -25.19
C THR A 29 2.19 1.05 -23.90
N GLN A 30 1.75 -0.20 -24.08
CA GLN A 30 1.44 -1.11 -22.97
C GLN A 30 2.57 -1.21 -21.93
N GLU A 31 3.83 -1.16 -22.39
CA GLU A 31 5.01 -1.20 -21.52
C GLU A 31 5.04 -0.07 -20.49
N HIS A 32 4.56 1.13 -20.84
CA HIS A 32 4.47 2.24 -19.89
C HIS A 32 3.41 2.00 -18.81
N PHE A 33 2.30 1.35 -19.16
CA PHE A 33 1.26 1.01 -18.19
C PHE A 33 1.69 -0.13 -17.27
N ASP A 34 2.44 -1.10 -17.80
CA ASP A 34 3.03 -2.18 -17.02
C ASP A 34 4.06 -1.65 -16.00
N GLU A 35 4.94 -0.72 -16.43
CA GLU A 35 5.89 -0.06 -15.54
C GLU A 35 5.18 0.80 -14.47
N LEU A 36 4.11 1.49 -14.86
CA LEU A 36 3.27 2.24 -13.91
C LEU A 36 2.63 1.32 -12.86
N GLU A 37 2.16 0.13 -13.26
CA GLU A 37 1.61 -0.87 -12.34
C GLU A 37 2.67 -1.32 -11.31
N ILE A 38 3.90 -1.56 -11.77
CA ILE A 38 5.04 -1.95 -10.91
C ILE A 38 5.34 -0.84 -9.90
N LEU A 39 5.44 0.41 -10.36
CA LEU A 39 5.71 1.57 -9.50
C LEU A 39 4.63 1.75 -8.42
N ILE A 40 3.35 1.65 -8.80
CA ILE A 40 2.23 1.73 -7.85
C ILE A 40 2.29 0.59 -6.84
N THR A 41 2.56 -0.64 -7.31
CA THR A 41 2.68 -1.83 -6.44
C THR A 41 3.81 -1.64 -5.41
N ALA A 42 4.96 -1.13 -5.84
CA ALA A 42 6.10 -0.86 -4.96
C ALA A 42 5.76 0.21 -3.91
N ALA A 43 5.13 1.31 -4.32
CA ALA A 43 4.71 2.38 -3.41
C ALA A 43 3.71 1.90 -2.35
N LEU A 44 2.70 1.12 -2.76
CA LEU A 44 1.73 0.52 -1.84
C LEU A 44 2.38 -0.42 -0.83
N GLY A 45 3.37 -1.21 -1.27
CA GLY A 45 4.14 -2.10 -0.40
C GLY A 45 4.87 -1.35 0.72
N VAL A 46 5.52 -0.23 0.41
CA VAL A 46 6.24 0.59 1.38
C VAL A 46 5.27 1.20 2.40
N VAL A 47 4.21 1.85 1.94
CA VAL A 47 3.23 2.51 2.82
C VAL A 47 2.60 1.50 3.78
N TYR A 48 2.22 0.31 3.28
CA TYR A 48 1.64 -0.72 4.13
C TYR A 48 2.63 -1.24 5.18
N SER A 49 3.89 -1.43 4.80
CA SER A 49 4.95 -1.83 5.74
C SER A 49 5.10 -0.80 6.87
N GLU A 50 5.10 0.49 6.54
CA GLU A 50 5.17 1.56 7.55
C GLU A 50 3.95 1.58 8.48
N VAL A 51 2.74 1.44 7.92
CA VAL A 51 1.50 1.41 8.72
C VAL A 51 1.48 0.18 9.63
N SER A 52 1.89 -0.97 9.13
CA SER A 52 1.98 -2.21 9.91
C SER A 52 2.98 -2.09 11.05
N HIS A 53 4.14 -1.49 10.78
CA HIS A 53 5.16 -1.23 11.80
C HIS A 53 4.64 -0.27 12.88
N LYS A 54 3.95 0.82 12.49
CA LYS A 54 3.32 1.76 13.44
C LYS A 54 2.26 1.07 14.30
N ALA A 55 1.43 0.22 13.71
CA ALA A 55 0.42 -0.54 14.45
C ALA A 55 1.06 -1.49 15.46
N ALA A 56 2.11 -2.22 15.06
CA ALA A 56 2.85 -3.11 15.96
C ALA A 56 3.48 -2.35 17.14
N LYS A 57 4.09 -1.19 16.87
CA LYS A 57 4.68 -0.34 17.90
C LYS A 57 3.61 0.19 18.88
N SER A 58 2.46 0.62 18.37
CA SER A 58 1.35 1.08 19.22
C SER A 58 0.80 -0.05 20.10
N LEU A 59 0.72 -1.27 19.58
CA LEU A 59 0.32 -2.45 20.37
C LEU A 59 1.34 -2.75 21.49
N GLU A 60 2.64 -2.65 21.19
CA GLU A 60 3.71 -2.84 22.17
C GLU A 60 3.64 -1.79 23.30
N GLU A 61 3.47 -0.52 22.94
CA GLU A 61 3.30 0.58 23.90
C GLU A 61 2.08 0.36 24.81
N MET A 62 0.95 -0.05 24.23
CA MET A 62 -0.26 -0.35 24.98
C MET A 62 -0.07 -1.54 25.94
N ALA A 63 0.54 -2.63 25.47
CA ALA A 63 0.84 -3.79 26.31
C ALA A 63 1.80 -3.44 27.46
N SER A 64 2.79 -2.58 27.20
CA SER A 64 3.72 -2.07 28.21
C SER A 64 2.98 -1.24 29.26
N ALA A 65 2.11 -0.32 28.84
CA ALA A 65 1.31 0.50 29.75
C ALA A 65 0.39 -0.35 30.64
N LEU A 66 -0.27 -1.37 30.08
CA LEU A 66 -1.11 -2.29 30.84
C LEU A 66 -0.31 -3.07 31.90
N ARG A 67 0.90 -3.55 31.56
CA ARG A 67 1.78 -4.21 32.54
C ARG A 67 2.20 -3.27 33.67
N HIS A 68 2.52 -2.03 33.34
CA HIS A 68 2.90 -1.03 34.33
C HIS A 68 1.74 -0.75 35.29
N GLN A 69 0.53 -0.52 34.78
CA GLN A 69 -0.67 -0.32 35.60
C GLN A 69 -1.00 -1.53 36.46
N ALA A 70 -0.86 -2.75 35.95
CA ALA A 70 -1.10 -3.96 36.73
C ALA A 70 -0.14 -4.08 37.93
N ASN A 71 1.12 -3.68 37.75
CA ASN A 71 2.12 -3.70 38.82
C ASN A 71 1.96 -2.57 39.86
N GLU A 72 1.18 -1.51 39.57
CA GLU A 72 0.88 -0.45 40.55
C GLU A 72 -0.28 -0.82 41.49
N VAL A 73 -1.06 -1.86 41.15
CA VAL A 73 -2.25 -2.29 41.89
C VAL A 73 -1.94 -3.44 42.87
N ASP A 74 -0.75 -4.05 42.79
CA ASP A 74 -0.19 -4.99 43.78
C ASP A 74 0.62 -4.26 44.87
#